data_AF-A0A2D6S193-F1
#
_entry.id   AF-A0A2D6S193-F1
#
_cell.length_a   1.000
_cell.length_b   1.000
_cell.length_c   1.000
_cell.angle_alpha   90.00
_cell.angle_beta   90.00
_cell.angle_gamma   90.00
#
_symmetry.space_group_name_H-M   'P 1'
#
loop_
_entity.id
_entity.type
_entity.pdbx_description
1 polymer ?
#
loop_
_entity_poly.entity_id
_entity_poly.type
_entity_poly.pdbx_seq_one_letter_code
_entity_poly.pdbx_strand_id
1 'polypeptide(L)'
;MEKSYIPLSEVRKTMSVKWYRCPIESSKLRKLSRRSDLQGWFQAGGHLTLFIFTASLAYYFWDAKNWPSFVIMLFAHGTIGNFFSGVAPHELGHGTVFKTKWLNKFFMYLFSLLSWWNPFDYASSHTYHHRYTQYLDGDRENLFPLDPHLGPVFLLQIFTLNIFSKPGRTFGKGGLLSTIYLTFRSSLGLVGSIEIPSQEWLQALHEDQPTEHRKSMWWSRLQLIFHGSILAYSIWTRQWALLFLINFFAFTANWLGYFVGMTQHCGLQGNVSDFRKCVRSIKLNPFVSFLYWRMNWHTEHHMYAGVPCYNMKKLSQAIAHDMPEPRTLIGAWREMLEIRRQQIRTPNYQFDTPLPASANKILMDNTDELASSIGELAPKGLR
;
A
#
# COMPACT_ATOMS: atom_id res chain seq x y z
N MET A 1 -3.29 25.26 -16.63
CA MET A 1 -4.74 25.01 -16.48
C MET A 1 -4.94 24.29 -15.18
N GLU A 2 -5.44 24.99 -14.16
CA GLU A 2 -5.88 24.40 -12.90
C GLU A 2 -6.98 23.38 -13.24
N LYS A 3 -6.68 22.08 -13.09
CA LYS A 3 -7.74 21.06 -13.11
C LYS A 3 -8.50 21.23 -11.81
N SER A 4 -9.60 21.98 -11.85
CA SER A 4 -10.58 21.98 -10.76
C SER A 4 -11.29 20.64 -10.78
N TYR A 5 -11.04 19.81 -9.77
CA TYR A 5 -11.76 18.55 -9.61
C TYR A 5 -13.11 18.80 -8.93
N ILE A 6 -14.11 18.02 -9.31
CA ILE A 6 -15.40 18.04 -8.60
C ILE A 6 -15.24 17.51 -7.16
N PRO A 7 -16.03 18.02 -6.20
CA PRO A 7 -15.99 17.54 -4.82
C PRO A 7 -16.30 16.05 -4.72
N LEU A 8 -15.60 15.32 -3.84
CA LEU A 8 -15.79 13.86 -3.72
C LEU A 8 -17.20 13.46 -3.26
N SER A 9 -17.87 14.33 -2.50
CA SER A 9 -19.28 14.18 -2.11
C SER A 9 -20.24 14.20 -3.30
N GLU A 10 -19.89 14.91 -4.37
CA GLU A 10 -20.62 14.91 -5.63
C GLU A 10 -20.30 13.66 -6.44
N VAL A 11 -19.01 13.30 -6.56
CA VAL A 11 -18.57 12.06 -7.22
C VAL A 11 -19.31 10.84 -6.67
N ARG A 12 -19.45 10.73 -5.34
CA ARG A 12 -20.20 9.61 -4.72
C ARG A 12 -21.67 9.55 -5.13
N LYS A 13 -22.28 10.68 -5.50
CA LYS A 13 -23.69 10.76 -5.91
C LYS A 13 -23.86 10.52 -7.40
N THR A 14 -22.92 10.98 -8.22
CA THR A 14 -23.04 11.03 -9.69
C THR A 14 -22.35 9.86 -10.39
N MET A 15 -21.29 9.28 -9.79
CA MET A 15 -20.50 8.22 -10.40
C MET A 15 -20.71 6.87 -9.71
N SER A 16 -21.15 5.89 -10.49
CA SER A 16 -21.21 4.48 -10.11
C SER A 16 -20.53 3.62 -11.17
N VAL A 17 -19.46 2.92 -10.80
CA VAL A 17 -18.69 2.09 -11.71
C VAL A 17 -19.19 0.65 -11.64
N LYS A 18 -19.65 0.14 -12.78
CA LYS A 18 -20.06 -1.27 -12.92
C LYS A 18 -18.84 -2.15 -13.15
N TRP A 19 -18.19 -2.53 -12.06
CA TRP A 19 -16.98 -3.34 -12.07
C TRP A 19 -17.24 -4.78 -12.53
N TYR A 20 -16.47 -5.23 -13.51
CA TYR A 20 -16.31 -6.63 -13.83
C TYR A 20 -15.61 -7.36 -12.68
N ARG A 21 -16.18 -8.49 -12.26
CA ARG A 21 -15.57 -9.45 -11.33
C ARG A 21 -15.73 -10.85 -11.91
N CYS A 22 -14.65 -11.63 -11.94
CA CYS A 22 -14.72 -13.02 -12.40
C CYS A 22 -15.77 -13.79 -11.58
N PRO A 23 -16.80 -14.40 -12.19
CA PRO A 23 -17.79 -15.17 -11.47
C PRO A 23 -17.16 -16.27 -10.60
N ILE A 24 -17.65 -16.40 -9.38
CA ILE A 24 -17.24 -17.44 -8.43
C ILE A 24 -18.48 -17.91 -7.67
N GLU A 25 -18.58 -19.21 -7.42
CA GLU A 25 -19.68 -19.76 -6.63
C GLU A 25 -19.69 -19.16 -5.21
N SER A 26 -20.84 -18.66 -4.75
CA SER A 26 -20.95 -18.01 -3.43
C SER A 26 -20.51 -18.91 -2.27
N SER A 27 -20.72 -20.24 -2.37
CA SER A 27 -20.25 -21.19 -1.35
C SER A 27 -18.72 -21.23 -1.27
N LYS A 28 -18.06 -21.16 -2.43
CA LYS A 28 -16.60 -21.13 -2.57
C LYS A 28 -16.03 -19.81 -2.07
N LEU A 29 -16.62 -18.68 -2.46
CA LEU A 29 -16.22 -17.35 -1.99
C LEU A 29 -16.33 -17.27 -0.46
N ARG A 30 -17.47 -17.70 0.11
CA ARG A 30 -17.67 -17.74 1.57
C ARG A 30 -16.62 -18.59 2.29
N LYS A 31 -16.20 -19.71 1.71
CA LYS A 31 -15.12 -20.55 2.27
C LYS A 31 -13.76 -19.83 2.22
N LEU A 32 -13.47 -19.11 1.14
CA LEU A 32 -12.25 -18.33 0.96
C LEU A 32 -12.21 -17.09 1.88
N SER A 33 -13.36 -16.47 2.17
CA SER A 33 -13.47 -15.31 3.06
C SER A 33 -13.40 -15.64 4.56
N ARG A 34 -13.21 -16.91 4.93
CA ARG A 34 -13.07 -17.31 6.35
C ARG A 34 -11.78 -16.79 6.96
N ARG A 35 -11.93 -16.00 8.03
CA ARG A 35 -10.83 -15.44 8.83
C ARG A 35 -10.30 -16.45 9.85
N SER A 36 -9.04 -16.32 10.22
CA SER A 36 -8.34 -17.24 11.14
C SER A 36 -7.31 -16.47 11.97
N ASP A 37 -7.42 -16.56 13.30
CA ASP A 37 -6.43 -15.94 14.19
C ASP A 37 -5.07 -16.62 14.09
N LEU A 38 -5.01 -17.93 13.86
CA LEU A 38 -3.75 -18.64 13.64
C LEU A 38 -3.02 -18.11 12.40
N GLN A 39 -3.75 -17.93 11.29
CA GLN A 39 -3.16 -17.36 10.07
C GLN A 39 -2.84 -15.87 10.23
N GLY A 40 -3.67 -15.13 10.97
CA GLY A 40 -3.40 -13.74 11.32
C GLY A 40 -2.11 -13.58 12.14
N TRP A 41 -1.90 -14.44 13.14
CA TRP A 41 -0.65 -14.47 13.92
C TRP A 41 0.54 -14.92 13.09
N PHE A 42 0.37 -15.91 12.21
CA PHE A 42 1.42 -16.28 11.28
C PHE A 42 1.84 -15.10 10.38
N GLN A 43 0.86 -14.35 9.85
CA GLN A 43 1.11 -13.20 8.98
C GLN A 43 1.66 -11.99 9.74
N ALA A 44 0.88 -11.41 10.66
CA ALA A 44 1.24 -10.18 11.38
C ALA A 44 2.30 -10.45 12.45
N GLY A 45 2.08 -11.48 13.27
CA GLY A 45 3.02 -11.87 14.32
C GLY A 45 4.34 -12.36 13.75
N GLY A 46 4.32 -13.23 12.75
CA GLY A 46 5.55 -13.71 12.10
C GLY A 46 6.37 -12.58 11.46
N HIS A 47 5.72 -11.60 10.84
CA HIS A 47 6.40 -10.44 10.28
C HIS A 47 6.98 -9.52 11.38
N LEU A 48 6.24 -9.30 12.47
CA LEU A 48 6.75 -8.61 13.64
C LEU A 48 7.95 -9.35 14.28
N THR A 49 7.91 -10.67 14.35
CA THR A 49 9.03 -11.49 14.84
C THR A 49 10.25 -11.33 13.95
N LEU A 50 10.13 -11.34 12.62
CA LEU A 50 11.25 -11.08 11.71
C LEU A 50 11.83 -9.68 11.87
N PHE A 51 10.95 -8.67 12.07
CA PHE A 51 11.37 -7.30 12.32
C PHE A 51 12.17 -7.19 13.63
N ILE A 52 11.67 -7.75 14.73
CA ILE A 52 12.35 -7.76 16.03
C ILE A 52 13.67 -8.54 15.92
N PHE A 53 13.66 -9.72 15.29
CA PHE A 53 14.85 -10.56 15.15
C PHE A 53 15.97 -9.84 14.40
N THR A 54 15.67 -9.21 13.27
CA THR A 54 16.67 -8.43 12.52
C THR A 54 17.13 -7.19 13.27
N ALA A 55 16.23 -6.53 14.03
CA ALA A 55 16.61 -5.43 14.92
C ALA A 55 17.58 -5.88 16.02
N SER A 56 17.29 -7.00 16.68
CA SER A 56 18.12 -7.57 17.75
C SER A 56 19.50 -7.97 17.23
N LEU A 57 19.58 -8.62 16.06
CA LEU A 57 20.88 -8.95 15.45
C LEU A 57 21.67 -7.70 15.04
N ALA A 58 21.01 -6.69 14.47
CA ALA A 58 21.65 -5.42 14.17
C ALA A 58 22.19 -4.76 15.45
N TYR A 59 21.39 -4.69 16.51
CA TYR A 59 21.82 -4.15 17.80
C TYR A 59 23.02 -4.93 18.38
N TYR A 60 22.98 -6.26 18.35
CA TYR A 60 24.08 -7.11 18.79
C TYR A 60 25.38 -6.81 18.05
N PHE A 61 25.34 -6.70 16.71
CA PHE A 61 26.54 -6.40 15.93
C PHE A 61 27.04 -4.97 16.14
N TRP A 62 26.14 -4.01 16.40
CA TRP A 62 26.51 -2.66 16.77
C TRP A 62 27.25 -2.62 18.11
N ASP A 63 26.71 -3.30 19.13
CA ASP A 63 27.31 -3.38 20.47
C ASP A 63 28.67 -4.10 20.44
N ALA A 64 28.76 -5.17 19.65
CA ALA A 64 30.01 -5.90 19.38
C ALA A 64 31.01 -5.14 18.49
N LYS A 65 30.68 -3.93 18.02
CA LYS A 65 31.49 -3.10 17.09
C LYS A 65 31.81 -3.78 15.75
N ASN A 66 31.02 -4.79 15.37
CA ASN A 66 31.12 -5.47 14.08
C ASN A 66 30.33 -4.68 13.02
N TRP A 67 30.92 -3.57 12.57
CA TRP A 67 30.28 -2.64 11.63
C TRP A 67 29.81 -3.27 10.32
N PRO A 68 30.55 -4.17 9.65
CA PRO A 68 30.07 -4.83 8.44
C PRO A 68 28.78 -5.63 8.68
N SER A 69 28.74 -6.43 9.75
CA SER A 69 27.56 -7.24 10.07
C SER A 69 26.38 -6.38 10.53
N PHE A 70 26.65 -5.27 11.23
CA PHE A 70 25.64 -4.27 11.57
C PHE A 70 24.98 -3.68 10.32
N VAL A 71 25.77 -3.25 9.33
CA VAL A 71 25.23 -2.67 8.08
C VAL A 71 24.41 -3.69 7.28
N ILE A 72 24.88 -4.95 7.19
CA ILE A 72 24.13 -6.02 6.53
C ILE A 72 22.78 -6.27 7.23
N MET A 73 22.78 -6.31 8.57
CA MET A 73 21.54 -6.47 9.33
C MET A 73 20.65 -5.25 9.28
N LEU A 74 21.20 -4.05 9.20
CA LEU A 74 20.41 -2.84 9.03
C LEU A 74 19.74 -2.81 7.64
N PHE A 75 20.42 -3.26 6.59
CA PHE A 75 19.84 -3.43 5.26
C PHE A 75 18.69 -4.46 5.27
N ALA A 76 18.89 -5.61 5.90
CA ALA A 76 17.86 -6.64 6.04
C ALA A 76 16.67 -6.13 6.86
N HIS A 77 16.94 -5.45 7.96
CA HIS A 77 15.94 -4.87 8.85
C HIS A 77 15.07 -3.83 8.14
N GLY A 78 15.69 -2.89 7.42
CA GLY A 78 14.96 -1.91 6.60
C GLY A 78 14.15 -2.55 5.47
N THR A 79 14.71 -3.53 4.77
CA THR A 79 14.04 -4.29 3.69
C THR A 79 12.78 -5.00 4.20
N ILE A 80 12.86 -5.65 5.37
CA ILE A 80 11.73 -6.35 6.00
C ILE A 80 10.72 -5.34 6.55
N GLY A 81 11.18 -4.38 7.35
CA GLY A 81 10.31 -3.41 8.01
C GLY A 81 9.54 -2.51 7.06
N ASN A 82 10.01 -2.30 5.83
CA ASN A 82 9.34 -1.39 4.90
C ASN A 82 7.89 -1.75 4.57
N PHE A 83 7.57 -3.03 4.65
CA PHE A 83 6.22 -3.53 4.43
C PHE A 83 5.25 -3.20 5.58
N PHE A 84 5.71 -2.62 6.69
CA PHE A 84 4.85 -2.00 7.70
C PHE A 84 4.21 -0.70 7.21
N SER A 85 4.80 -0.04 6.21
CA SER A 85 4.25 1.14 5.58
C SER A 85 3.41 0.77 4.36
N GLY A 86 2.15 1.21 4.33
CA GLY A 86 1.22 0.92 3.23
C GLY A 86 0.70 -0.51 3.21
N VAL A 87 1.58 -1.50 3.07
CA VAL A 87 1.23 -2.89 2.75
C VAL A 87 0.57 -3.63 3.93
N ALA A 88 1.19 -3.66 5.10
CA ALA A 88 0.58 -4.30 6.26
C ALA A 88 -0.73 -3.58 6.70
N PRO A 89 -0.75 -2.24 6.83
CA PRO A 89 -1.96 -1.51 7.19
C PRO A 89 -3.08 -1.64 6.16
N HIS A 90 -2.77 -1.84 4.88
CA HIS A 90 -3.75 -2.12 3.83
C HIS A 90 -4.55 -3.39 4.13
N GLU A 91 -3.89 -4.53 4.29
CA GLU A 91 -4.59 -5.79 4.58
C GLU A 91 -5.31 -5.77 5.93
N LEU A 92 -4.67 -5.20 6.96
CA LEU A 92 -5.26 -5.08 8.28
C LEU A 92 -6.46 -4.11 8.28
N GLY A 93 -6.43 -3.08 7.41
CA GLY A 93 -7.48 -2.11 7.19
C GLY A 93 -8.75 -2.69 6.56
N HIS A 94 -8.66 -3.82 5.87
CA HIS A 94 -9.86 -4.56 5.46
C HIS A 94 -10.53 -5.31 6.62
N GLY A 95 -9.84 -5.51 7.74
CA GLY A 95 -10.36 -6.23 8.90
C GLY A 95 -10.57 -7.73 8.66
N THR A 96 -9.91 -8.29 7.63
CA THR A 96 -10.07 -9.67 7.19
C THR A 96 -8.98 -10.60 7.72
N VAL A 97 -7.85 -10.06 8.20
CA VAL A 97 -6.69 -10.86 8.61
C VAL A 97 -7.01 -11.75 9.81
N PHE A 98 -7.53 -11.16 10.89
CA PHE A 98 -7.90 -11.86 12.12
C PHE A 98 -9.40 -12.13 12.21
N LYS A 99 -9.77 -13.25 12.84
CA LYS A 99 -11.15 -13.51 13.26
C LYS A 99 -11.51 -12.61 14.46
N THR A 100 -10.57 -12.46 15.40
CA THR A 100 -10.70 -11.55 16.54
C THR A 100 -10.52 -10.10 16.08
N LYS A 101 -11.62 -9.36 16.03
CA LYS A 101 -11.70 -8.06 15.34
C LYS A 101 -10.70 -7.02 15.85
N TRP A 102 -10.45 -6.94 17.15
CA TRP A 102 -9.55 -5.92 17.72
C TRP A 102 -8.08 -6.14 17.33
N LEU A 103 -7.67 -7.37 17.03
CA LEU A 103 -6.29 -7.68 16.61
C LEU A 103 -5.94 -6.99 15.28
N ASN A 104 -6.89 -6.91 14.34
CA ASN A 104 -6.67 -6.17 13.08
C ASN A 104 -6.30 -4.71 13.37
N LYS A 105 -7.06 -4.04 14.25
CA LYS A 105 -6.78 -2.65 14.64
C LYS A 105 -5.48 -2.50 15.42
N PHE A 106 -5.21 -3.40 16.36
CA PHE A 106 -3.98 -3.39 17.15
C PHE A 106 -2.74 -3.44 16.26
N PHE A 107 -2.65 -4.44 15.37
CA PHE A 107 -1.51 -4.56 14.46
C PHE A 107 -1.45 -3.42 13.44
N MET A 108 -2.61 -2.96 12.95
CA MET A 108 -2.66 -1.83 12.02
C MET A 108 -2.04 -0.58 12.65
N TYR A 109 -2.43 -0.26 13.89
CA TYR A 109 -1.91 0.88 14.63
C TYR A 109 -0.45 0.69 15.04
N LEU A 110 -0.05 -0.50 15.47
CA LEU A 110 1.34 -0.80 15.82
C LEU A 110 2.28 -0.59 14.62
N PHE A 111 1.98 -1.24 13.49
CA PHE A 111 2.81 -1.10 12.28
C PHE A 111 2.79 0.33 11.76
N SER A 112 1.63 0.99 11.80
CA SER A 112 1.54 2.38 11.36
C SER A 112 2.34 3.35 12.22
N LEU A 113 2.38 3.12 13.54
CA LEU A 113 3.15 3.94 14.47
C LEU A 113 4.64 3.81 14.20
N LEU A 114 5.13 2.57 14.06
CA LEU A 114 6.53 2.27 13.77
C LEU A 114 6.97 2.86 12.41
N SER A 115 6.14 2.77 11.38
CA SER A 115 6.53 3.09 10.00
C SER A 115 6.11 4.48 9.51
N TRP A 116 5.79 5.43 10.40
CA TRP A 116 5.33 6.79 10.05
C TRP A 116 4.05 6.86 9.20
N TRP A 117 3.27 5.78 9.17
CA TRP A 117 2.06 5.65 8.37
C TRP A 117 0.85 6.27 9.06
N ASN A 118 -0.04 6.93 8.31
CA ASN A 118 -1.29 7.45 8.86
C ASN A 118 -2.46 6.54 8.43
N PRO A 119 -3.00 5.71 9.34
CA PRO A 119 -4.03 4.74 8.99
C PRO A 119 -5.39 5.40 8.70
N PHE A 120 -5.63 6.63 9.16
CA PHE A 120 -6.91 7.31 8.99
C PHE A 120 -7.03 7.99 7.62
N ASP A 121 -6.00 8.76 7.25
CA ASP A 121 -5.97 9.35 5.90
C ASP A 121 -5.94 8.24 4.85
N TYR A 122 -5.16 7.19 5.11
CA TYR A 122 -5.08 6.06 4.20
C TYR A 122 -6.41 5.30 4.10
N ALA A 123 -7.12 5.05 5.20
CA ALA A 123 -8.42 4.38 5.14
C ALA A 123 -9.43 5.13 4.25
N SER A 124 -9.41 6.47 4.29
CA SER A 124 -10.23 7.30 3.39
C SER A 124 -9.82 7.10 1.93
N SER A 125 -8.53 7.31 1.60
CA SER A 125 -8.04 7.12 0.23
C SER A 125 -8.28 5.74 -0.31
N HIS A 126 -7.95 4.73 0.47
CA HIS A 126 -8.01 3.34 0.08
C HIS A 126 -9.44 2.91 -0.25
N THR A 127 -10.43 3.45 0.48
CA THR A 127 -11.85 3.20 0.20
C THR A 127 -12.27 3.80 -1.15
N TYR A 128 -11.81 5.01 -1.46
CA TYR A 128 -12.00 5.62 -2.78
C TYR A 128 -11.29 4.85 -3.89
N HIS A 129 -10.04 4.45 -3.63
CA HIS A 129 -9.23 3.68 -4.56
C HIS A 129 -9.93 2.36 -4.94
N HIS A 130 -10.46 1.60 -3.98
CA HIS A 130 -11.22 0.38 -4.30
C HIS A 130 -12.54 0.62 -5.02
N ARG A 131 -13.21 1.75 -4.75
CA ARG A 131 -14.49 2.08 -5.37
C ARG A 131 -14.33 2.55 -6.81
N TYR A 132 -13.28 3.31 -7.08
CA TYR A 132 -13.09 4.07 -8.31
C TYR A 132 -11.72 3.83 -8.94
N THR A 133 -11.08 2.68 -8.71
CA THR A 133 -9.70 2.39 -9.14
C THR A 133 -9.38 2.95 -10.53
N GLN A 134 -8.44 3.90 -10.60
CA GLN A 134 -8.01 4.54 -11.85
C GLN A 134 -9.07 5.36 -12.61
N TYR A 135 -10.17 5.75 -11.96
CA TYR A 135 -11.10 6.77 -12.42
C TYR A 135 -10.77 8.10 -11.76
N LEU A 136 -10.19 9.03 -12.53
CA LEU A 136 -9.54 10.24 -12.02
C LEU A 136 -10.41 11.10 -11.09
N ASP A 137 -11.72 11.17 -11.35
CA ASP A 137 -12.63 12.00 -10.54
C ASP A 137 -12.78 11.45 -9.12
N GLY A 138 -12.75 10.11 -8.95
CA GLY A 138 -12.97 9.42 -7.68
C GLY A 138 -11.74 8.78 -7.05
N ASP A 139 -10.67 8.55 -7.80
CA ASP A 139 -9.42 7.97 -7.33
C ASP A 139 -8.22 8.76 -7.87
N ARG A 140 -7.50 9.40 -6.96
CA ARG A 140 -6.25 10.12 -7.25
C ARG A 140 -5.06 9.49 -6.55
N GLU A 141 -5.21 8.27 -6.03
CA GLU A 141 -4.14 7.54 -5.33
C GLU A 141 -2.97 7.19 -6.28
N ASN A 142 -3.26 7.02 -7.58
CA ASN A 142 -2.26 6.74 -8.59
C ASN A 142 -2.56 7.55 -9.85
N LEU A 143 -2.01 8.77 -9.97
CA LEU A 143 -2.20 9.57 -11.17
C LEU A 143 -1.37 9.03 -12.34
N PHE A 144 -2.04 8.73 -13.43
CA PHE A 144 -1.42 8.21 -14.64
C PHE A 144 -0.87 9.32 -15.55
N PRO A 145 0.21 9.02 -16.31
CA PRO A 145 1.00 7.79 -16.28
C PRO A 145 1.93 7.72 -15.07
N LEU A 146 2.01 6.56 -14.41
CA LEU A 146 3.02 6.31 -13.37
C LEU A 146 4.41 6.19 -14.00
N ASP A 147 5.42 6.74 -13.32
CA ASP A 147 6.81 6.67 -13.77
C ASP A 147 7.58 5.57 -13.03
N PRO A 148 7.98 4.46 -13.70
CA PRO A 148 8.86 3.43 -13.14
C PRO A 148 10.31 3.92 -13.10
N HIS A 149 10.57 4.95 -12.29
CA HIS A 149 11.84 5.67 -12.22
C HIS A 149 13.02 4.79 -11.72
N LEU A 150 14.10 4.75 -12.51
CA LEU A 150 15.32 3.98 -12.19
C LEU A 150 16.59 4.87 -12.21
N GLY A 151 16.45 6.16 -11.86
CA GLY A 151 17.59 7.07 -11.80
C GLY A 151 18.62 6.64 -10.73
N PRO A 152 19.93 6.79 -10.99
CA PRO A 152 20.98 6.26 -10.11
C PRO A 152 20.95 6.87 -8.70
N VAL A 153 20.64 8.17 -8.57
CA VAL A 153 20.51 8.84 -7.26
C VAL A 153 19.31 8.34 -6.48
N PHE A 154 18.20 8.04 -7.16
CA PHE A 154 17.03 7.45 -6.53
C PHE A 154 17.32 6.00 -6.08
N LEU A 155 17.93 5.20 -6.96
CA LEU A 155 18.35 3.84 -6.63
C LEU A 155 19.29 3.82 -5.44
N LEU A 156 20.30 4.70 -5.41
CA LEU A 156 21.21 4.81 -4.26
C LEU A 156 20.43 5.05 -2.97
N GLN A 157 19.48 5.99 -2.96
CA GLN A 157 18.65 6.26 -1.78
C GLN A 157 17.83 5.06 -1.33
N ILE A 158 17.14 4.36 -2.25
CA ILE A 158 16.26 3.25 -1.87
C ILE A 158 17.02 1.97 -1.48
N PHE A 159 18.26 1.81 -1.92
CA PHE A 159 19.15 0.74 -1.49
C PHE A 159 19.97 1.10 -0.24
N THR A 160 19.97 2.36 0.20
CA THR A 160 20.69 2.82 1.39
C THR A 160 19.75 3.51 2.36
N LEU A 161 19.74 4.84 2.40
CA LEU A 161 18.89 5.67 3.23
C LEU A 161 18.16 6.70 2.36
N ASN A 162 16.83 6.61 2.37
CA ASN A 162 15.96 7.47 1.59
C ASN A 162 15.63 8.77 2.35
N ILE A 163 16.50 9.77 2.18
CA ILE A 163 16.40 11.05 2.89
C ILE A 163 15.61 12.09 2.10
N PHE A 164 15.86 12.19 0.79
CA PHE A 164 15.49 13.33 -0.05
C PHE A 164 14.45 13.01 -1.12
N SER A 165 13.93 11.77 -1.20
CA SER A 165 12.86 11.48 -2.15
C SER A 165 11.67 12.40 -1.90
N LYS A 166 11.20 13.04 -2.97
CA LYS A 166 10.03 13.91 -2.89
C LYS A 166 8.76 13.07 -2.67
N PRO A 167 7.69 13.64 -2.09
CA PRO A 167 6.37 13.03 -2.11
C PRO A 167 5.96 12.79 -3.57
N GLY A 168 5.70 11.53 -3.92
CA GLY A 168 5.52 11.10 -5.31
C GLY A 168 4.19 10.39 -5.49
N ARG A 169 4.15 9.08 -5.26
CA ARG A 169 2.89 8.32 -5.18
C ARG A 169 1.98 8.99 -4.16
N THR A 170 0.71 9.15 -4.51
CA THR A 170 -0.29 9.64 -3.59
C THR A 170 -0.32 8.69 -2.38
N PHE A 171 -0.26 9.25 -1.17
CA PHE A 171 0.04 8.61 0.13
C PHE A 171 1.50 8.30 0.50
N GLY A 172 2.46 8.34 -0.43
CA GLY A 172 3.88 8.31 -0.10
C GLY A 172 4.36 9.68 0.40
N LYS A 173 4.68 9.80 1.70
CA LYS A 173 5.24 11.03 2.29
C LYS A 173 6.67 11.37 1.83
N GLY A 174 7.25 10.59 0.90
CA GLY A 174 8.62 10.75 0.39
C GLY A 174 9.67 10.14 1.32
N GLY A 175 10.87 10.72 1.32
CA GLY A 175 11.97 10.34 2.22
C GLY A 175 11.79 10.83 3.65
N LEU A 176 12.84 10.69 4.46
CA LEU A 176 12.85 11.05 5.88
C LEU A 176 12.42 12.51 6.13
N LEU A 177 13.02 13.47 5.42
CA LEU A 177 12.79 14.90 5.69
C LEU A 177 11.37 15.32 5.34
N SER A 178 10.87 14.90 4.18
CA SER A 178 9.49 15.19 3.77
C SER A 178 8.48 14.49 4.68
N THR A 179 8.79 13.28 5.17
CA THR A 179 7.93 12.56 6.11
C THR A 179 7.80 13.28 7.44
N ILE A 180 8.91 13.73 8.03
CA ILE A 180 8.86 14.49 9.29
C ILE A 180 8.12 15.81 9.07
N TYR A 181 8.44 16.56 8.01
CA TYR A 181 7.81 17.84 7.69
C TYR A 181 6.28 17.71 7.51
N LEU A 182 5.83 16.77 6.67
CA LEU A 182 4.41 16.55 6.42
C LEU A 182 3.67 16.02 7.65
N THR A 183 4.33 15.18 8.47
CA THR A 183 3.74 14.70 9.73
C THR A 183 3.58 15.84 10.73
N PHE A 184 4.57 16.75 10.83
CA PHE A 184 4.46 17.96 11.64
C PHE A 184 3.31 18.85 11.17
N ARG A 185 3.20 19.13 9.87
CA ARG A 185 2.07 19.91 9.34
C ARG A 185 0.71 19.25 9.59
N SER A 186 0.60 17.95 9.35
CA SER A 186 -0.62 17.18 9.63
C SER A 186 -1.00 17.24 11.12
N SER A 187 -0.02 17.26 12.03
CA SER A 187 -0.27 17.42 13.47
C SER A 187 -0.89 18.79 13.83
N LEU A 188 -0.76 19.78 12.95
CA LEU A 188 -1.37 21.11 13.06
C LEU A 188 -2.66 21.23 12.24
N GLY A 189 -3.10 20.16 11.57
CA GLY A 189 -4.25 20.19 10.65
C GLY A 189 -3.98 20.88 9.32
N LEU A 190 -2.71 21.00 8.95
CA LEU A 190 -2.28 21.62 7.70
C LEU A 190 -1.86 20.55 6.70
N VAL A 191 -2.34 20.68 5.47
CA VAL A 191 -1.84 19.90 4.31
C VAL A 191 -0.62 20.61 3.71
N GLY A 192 0.22 19.88 2.97
CA GLY A 192 1.34 20.45 2.20
C GLY A 192 0.88 21.32 1.02
N SER A 193 1.80 21.67 0.11
CA SER A 193 1.43 22.42 -1.10
C SER A 193 0.50 21.59 -1.99
N ILE A 194 -0.69 22.13 -2.30
CA ILE A 194 -1.67 21.50 -3.19
C ILE A 194 -1.22 21.45 -4.67
N GLU A 195 -0.12 22.13 -5.02
CA GLU A 195 0.54 21.92 -6.32
C GLU A 195 1.12 20.51 -6.44
N ILE A 196 1.39 19.85 -5.31
CA ILE A 196 1.79 18.46 -5.26
C ILE A 196 0.51 17.61 -5.30
N PRO A 197 0.30 16.76 -6.32
CA PRO A 197 -0.98 16.06 -6.47
C PRO A 197 -1.37 15.17 -5.30
N SER A 198 -0.39 14.60 -4.60
CA SER A 198 -0.66 13.79 -3.40
C SER A 198 -1.20 14.59 -2.22
N GLN A 199 -0.89 15.88 -2.15
CA GLN A 199 -1.37 16.80 -1.13
C GLN A 199 -2.75 17.37 -1.51
N GLU A 200 -2.97 17.67 -2.80
CA GLU A 200 -4.32 18.00 -3.30
C GLU A 200 -5.32 16.90 -2.97
N TRP A 201 -4.96 15.65 -3.26
CA TRP A 201 -5.82 14.51 -2.93
C TRP A 201 -6.10 14.40 -1.43
N LEU A 202 -5.09 14.61 -0.60
CA LEU A 202 -5.24 14.57 0.84
C LEU A 202 -6.20 15.67 1.34
N GLN A 203 -6.08 16.88 0.78
CA GLN A 203 -6.99 17.99 1.07
C GLN A 203 -8.43 17.63 0.69
N ALA A 204 -8.66 17.09 -0.52
CA ALA A 204 -9.98 16.66 -0.96
C ALA A 204 -10.58 15.58 -0.02
N LEU A 205 -9.78 14.63 0.45
CA LEU A 205 -10.20 13.63 1.43
C LEU A 205 -10.54 14.24 2.80
N HIS A 206 -9.80 15.25 3.24
CA HIS A 206 -10.04 15.93 4.52
C HIS A 206 -11.32 16.75 4.52
N GLU A 207 -11.62 17.41 3.39
CA GLU A 207 -12.87 18.13 3.17
C GLU A 207 -14.07 17.18 3.14
N ASP A 208 -13.92 16.02 2.50
CA ASP A 208 -14.99 15.03 2.42
C ASP A 208 -15.19 14.22 3.71
N GLN A 209 -14.11 13.91 4.43
CA GLN A 209 -14.11 13.10 5.64
C GLN A 209 -13.47 13.84 6.84
N PRO A 210 -14.09 14.92 7.34
CA PRO A 210 -13.51 15.76 8.39
C PRO A 210 -13.29 15.02 9.72
N THR A 211 -14.10 13.98 10.00
CA THR A 211 -13.94 13.16 11.20
C THR A 211 -12.70 12.28 11.13
N GLU A 212 -12.35 11.73 9.96
CA GLU A 212 -11.10 10.98 9.77
C GLU A 212 -9.89 11.92 9.74
N HIS A 213 -10.02 13.11 9.16
CA HIS A 213 -8.99 14.15 9.25
C HIS A 213 -8.66 14.47 10.71
N ARG A 214 -9.67 14.64 11.59
CA ARG A 214 -9.42 14.89 13.01
C ARG A 214 -8.65 13.76 13.69
N LYS A 215 -8.93 12.50 13.36
CA LYS A 215 -8.17 11.35 13.88
C LYS A 215 -6.75 11.33 13.33
N SER A 216 -6.58 11.63 12.05
CA SER A 216 -5.26 11.78 11.42
C SER A 216 -4.41 12.83 12.13
N MET A 217 -4.96 14.00 12.47
CA MET A 217 -4.21 15.02 13.22
C MET A 217 -3.70 14.50 14.57
N TRP A 218 -4.56 13.83 15.35
CA TRP A 218 -4.16 13.24 16.63
C TRP A 218 -3.15 12.11 16.47
N TRP A 219 -3.30 11.31 15.42
CA TRP A 219 -2.33 10.28 15.07
C TRP A 219 -0.96 10.85 14.74
N SER A 220 -0.90 11.93 13.95
CA SER A 220 0.34 12.61 13.63
C SER A 220 1.02 13.17 14.88
N ARG A 221 0.26 13.71 15.85
CA ARG A 221 0.79 14.11 17.17
C ARG A 221 1.37 12.93 17.93
N LEU A 222 0.65 11.81 17.99
CA LEU A 222 1.13 10.58 18.63
C LEU A 222 2.42 10.07 17.99
N GLN A 223 2.53 10.11 16.66
CA GLN A 223 3.73 9.70 15.94
C GLN A 223 4.93 10.58 16.29
N LEU A 224 4.75 11.91 16.32
CA LEU A 224 5.82 12.84 16.69
C LEU A 224 6.27 12.65 18.14
N ILE A 225 5.32 12.44 19.06
CA ILE A 225 5.63 12.13 20.47
C ILE A 225 6.41 10.82 20.54
N PHE A 226 5.91 9.74 19.92
CA PHE A 226 6.57 8.43 19.95
C PHE A 226 8.00 8.49 19.39
N HIS A 227 8.18 8.96 18.16
CA HIS A 227 9.50 9.03 17.52
C HIS A 227 10.41 10.05 18.19
N GLY A 228 9.85 11.16 18.70
CA GLY A 228 10.57 12.16 19.49
C GLY A 228 11.05 11.63 20.84
N SER A 229 10.26 10.80 21.52
CA SER A 229 10.65 10.12 22.76
C SER A 229 11.79 9.13 22.53
N ILE A 230 11.77 8.37 21.44
CA ILE A 230 12.89 7.47 21.09
C ILE A 230 14.16 8.28 20.80
N LEU A 231 14.04 9.42 20.11
CA LEU A 231 15.16 10.33 19.88
C LEU A 231 15.73 10.89 21.20
N ALA A 232 14.88 11.43 22.07
CA ALA A 232 15.29 11.95 23.37
C ALA A 232 15.97 10.86 24.22
N TYR A 233 15.41 9.65 24.25
CA TYR A 233 15.98 8.50 24.95
C TYR A 233 17.34 8.09 24.38
N SER A 234 17.47 8.03 23.05
CA SER A 234 18.73 7.68 22.38
C SER A 234 19.83 8.70 22.65
N ILE A 235 19.49 10.00 22.71
CA ILE A 235 20.43 11.07 23.08
C ILE A 235 20.86 10.92 24.54
N TRP A 236 19.89 10.75 25.45
CA TRP A 236 20.15 10.65 26.89
C TRP A 236 21.04 9.44 27.26
N THR A 237 20.78 8.28 26.64
CA THR A 237 21.51 7.03 26.91
C THR A 237 22.71 6.80 25.98
N ARG A 238 22.89 7.65 24.95
CA ARG A 238 23.84 7.49 23.85
C ARG A 238 23.63 6.21 23.01
N GLN A 239 22.43 5.63 23.06
CA GLN A 239 22.06 4.42 22.32
C GLN A 239 21.61 4.76 20.89
N TRP A 240 22.54 5.26 20.07
CA TRP A 240 22.25 5.73 18.71
C TRP A 240 21.71 4.65 17.77
N ALA A 241 22.02 3.37 18.01
CA ALA A 241 21.47 2.26 17.24
C ALA A 241 19.93 2.27 17.22
N LEU A 242 19.29 2.65 18.34
CA LEU A 242 17.82 2.64 18.45
C LEU A 242 17.15 3.55 17.41
N LEU A 243 17.78 4.67 17.04
CA LEU A 243 17.28 5.54 15.97
C LEU A 243 17.24 4.82 14.62
N PHE A 244 18.27 4.05 14.29
CA PHE A 244 18.33 3.30 13.04
C PHE A 244 17.35 2.14 13.01
N LEU A 245 17.10 1.51 14.16
CA LEU A 245 16.21 0.35 14.28
C LEU A 245 14.73 0.72 14.41
N ILE A 246 14.39 1.89 14.96
CA ILE A 246 13.00 2.27 15.22
C ILE A 246 12.57 3.47 14.38
N ASN A 247 13.34 4.56 14.38
CA ASN A 247 12.91 5.79 13.71
C ASN A 247 13.17 5.74 12.20
N PHE A 248 14.31 5.16 11.80
CA PHE A 248 14.81 5.27 10.43
C PHE A 248 14.63 4.02 9.57
N PHE A 249 14.20 2.88 10.14
CA PHE A 249 14.05 1.64 9.36
C PHE A 249 13.13 1.82 8.14
N ALA A 250 12.08 2.64 8.26
CA ALA A 250 11.14 2.92 7.16
C ALA A 250 11.81 3.60 5.95
N PHE A 251 12.96 4.26 6.17
CA PHE A 251 13.74 4.93 5.14
C PHE A 251 14.99 4.16 4.73
N THR A 252 15.32 3.07 5.44
CA THR A 252 16.49 2.26 5.14
C THR A 252 16.12 1.11 4.21
N ALA A 253 16.89 0.91 3.14
CA ALA A 253 16.75 -0.21 2.20
C ALA A 253 15.29 -0.47 1.74
N ASN A 254 14.55 0.59 1.40
CA ASN A 254 13.15 0.51 0.98
C ASN A 254 12.94 0.04 -0.48
N TRP A 255 14.01 -0.44 -1.13
CA TRP A 255 14.01 -0.91 -2.51
C TRP A 255 12.92 -1.95 -2.80
N LEU A 256 12.81 -3.00 -1.97
CA LEU A 256 11.95 -4.13 -2.30
C LEU A 256 10.47 -3.71 -2.35
N GLY A 257 10.04 -2.88 -1.38
CA GLY A 257 8.71 -2.29 -1.35
C GLY A 257 8.41 -1.47 -2.61
N TYR A 258 9.39 -0.68 -3.09
CA TYR A 258 9.25 0.04 -4.36
C TYR A 258 9.11 -0.91 -5.56
N PHE A 259 9.98 -1.92 -5.67
CA PHE A 259 9.98 -2.83 -6.82
C PHE A 259 8.69 -3.65 -6.92
N VAL A 260 8.10 -4.09 -5.81
CA VAL A 260 6.83 -4.85 -5.84
C VAL A 260 5.60 -3.93 -5.85
N GLY A 261 5.65 -2.77 -5.21
CA GLY A 261 4.54 -1.83 -5.17
C GLY A 261 4.25 -1.19 -6.52
N MET A 262 5.30 -0.83 -7.28
CA MET A 262 5.15 -0.20 -8.59
C MET A 262 4.38 -1.07 -9.59
N THR A 263 4.47 -2.40 -9.48
CA THR A 263 3.85 -3.30 -10.45
C THR A 263 2.33 -3.29 -10.42
N GLN A 264 1.70 -2.85 -9.31
CA GLN A 264 0.25 -2.91 -9.08
C GLN A 264 -0.57 -2.25 -10.21
N HIS A 265 -0.19 -1.04 -10.61
CA HIS A 265 -0.96 -0.23 -11.59
C HIS A 265 -0.09 0.38 -12.68
N CYS A 266 1.24 0.38 -12.54
CA CYS A 266 2.11 1.09 -13.47
C CYS A 266 2.03 0.48 -14.88
N GLY A 267 1.83 1.36 -15.86
CA GLY A 267 1.67 1.03 -17.27
C GLY A 267 0.28 0.48 -17.65
N LEU A 268 -0.69 0.40 -16.74
CA LEU A 268 -2.00 -0.16 -17.05
C LEU A 268 -3.03 0.90 -17.49
N GLN A 269 -4.23 0.46 -17.86
CA GLN A 269 -5.30 1.33 -18.34
C GLN A 269 -6.00 2.05 -17.18
N GLY A 270 -6.44 3.29 -17.43
CA GLY A 270 -7.34 4.03 -16.56
C GLY A 270 -8.73 4.13 -17.16
N ASN A 271 -9.72 4.54 -16.36
CA ASN A 271 -11.12 4.71 -16.79
C ASN A 271 -11.74 3.45 -17.45
N VAL A 272 -11.37 2.26 -17.00
CA VAL A 272 -11.93 0.98 -17.47
C VAL A 272 -12.53 0.23 -16.29
N SER A 273 -13.73 -0.33 -16.48
CA SER A 273 -14.48 -1.00 -15.41
C SER A 273 -14.14 -2.49 -15.28
N ASP A 274 -12.89 -2.86 -15.56
CA ASP A 274 -12.38 -4.23 -15.44
C ASP A 274 -11.02 -4.24 -14.75
N PHE A 275 -10.96 -4.78 -13.54
CA PHE A 275 -9.73 -4.85 -12.75
C PHE A 275 -8.58 -5.57 -13.47
N ARG A 276 -8.87 -6.51 -14.37
CA ARG A 276 -7.84 -7.23 -15.14
C ARG A 276 -7.08 -6.34 -16.11
N LYS A 277 -7.63 -5.15 -16.41
CA LYS A 277 -7.07 -4.16 -17.33
C LYS A 277 -6.34 -3.02 -16.63
N CYS A 278 -6.75 -2.67 -15.41
CA CYS A 278 -6.20 -1.55 -14.62
C CYS A 278 -5.38 -1.97 -13.39
N VAL A 279 -5.34 -3.27 -13.07
CA VAL A 279 -4.62 -3.85 -11.91
C VAL A 279 -3.82 -5.09 -12.33
N ARG A 280 -2.59 -5.24 -11.81
CA ARG A 280 -1.69 -6.38 -12.11
C ARG A 280 -1.42 -7.26 -10.88
N SER A 281 -1.54 -8.57 -11.07
CA SER A 281 -0.95 -9.59 -10.20
C SER A 281 0.38 -10.12 -10.75
N ILE A 282 1.31 -10.47 -9.85
CA ILE A 282 2.65 -10.97 -10.18
C ILE A 282 3.02 -12.24 -9.39
N LYS A 283 3.92 -13.05 -9.96
CA LYS A 283 4.52 -14.22 -9.32
C LYS A 283 5.70 -13.77 -8.47
N LEU A 284 5.63 -14.05 -7.16
CA LEU A 284 6.72 -13.86 -6.20
C LEU A 284 7.06 -15.17 -5.50
N ASN A 285 8.29 -15.30 -5.02
CA ASN A 285 8.66 -16.43 -4.15
C ASN A 285 7.91 -16.33 -2.79
N PRO A 286 7.77 -17.44 -2.05
CA PRO A 286 6.98 -17.46 -0.82
C PRO A 286 7.42 -16.45 0.25
N PHE A 287 8.72 -16.20 0.38
CA PHE A 287 9.26 -15.26 1.37
C PHE A 287 8.88 -13.82 1.04
N VAL A 288 9.10 -13.38 -0.20
CA VAL A 288 8.71 -12.03 -0.64
C VAL A 288 7.19 -11.87 -0.67
N SER A 289 6.45 -12.90 -1.07
CA SER A 289 4.98 -12.91 -0.99
C SER A 289 4.50 -12.76 0.46
N PHE A 290 5.17 -13.40 1.43
CA PHE A 290 4.86 -13.23 2.85
C PHE A 290 5.12 -11.79 3.33
N LEU A 291 6.30 -11.23 3.05
CA LEU A 291 6.64 -9.85 3.43
C LEU A 291 5.70 -8.84 2.78
N TYR A 292 5.35 -9.07 1.52
CA TYR A 292 4.39 -8.23 0.78
C TYR A 292 2.93 -8.53 1.13
N TRP A 293 2.66 -9.24 2.23
CA TRP A 293 1.30 -9.57 2.67
C TRP A 293 0.42 -10.19 1.59
N ARG A 294 1.04 -10.93 0.67
CA ARG A 294 0.40 -11.61 -0.47
C ARG A 294 -0.34 -10.66 -1.41
N MET A 295 -0.03 -9.35 -1.34
CA MET A 295 -0.47 -8.32 -2.28
C MET A 295 0.06 -8.51 -3.71
N ASN A 296 0.89 -9.53 -3.94
CA ASN A 296 1.23 -9.95 -5.29
C ASN A 296 0.01 -10.47 -6.07
N TRP A 297 -1.08 -10.81 -5.38
CA TRP A 297 -2.40 -11.13 -5.94
C TRP A 297 -3.33 -9.90 -5.91
N HIS A 298 -2.86 -8.79 -6.47
CA HIS A 298 -3.52 -7.47 -6.36
C HIS A 298 -4.81 -7.38 -7.17
N THR A 299 -4.86 -7.98 -8.37
CA THR A 299 -6.08 -7.99 -9.17
C THR A 299 -7.19 -8.80 -8.47
N GLU A 300 -6.84 -9.95 -7.89
CA GLU A 300 -7.76 -10.76 -7.09
C GLU A 300 -8.26 -10.00 -5.86
N HIS A 301 -7.35 -9.30 -5.18
CA HIS A 301 -7.67 -8.45 -4.04
C HIS A 301 -8.69 -7.36 -4.39
N HIS A 302 -8.48 -6.66 -5.50
CA HIS A 302 -9.42 -5.63 -5.99
C HIS A 302 -10.80 -6.19 -6.35
N MET A 303 -10.83 -7.39 -6.95
CA MET A 303 -12.11 -8.06 -7.22
C MET A 303 -12.84 -8.48 -5.94
N TYR A 304 -12.11 -8.97 -4.93
CA TYR A 304 -12.66 -9.62 -3.74
C TYR A 304 -11.91 -9.26 -2.44
N ALA A 305 -11.93 -7.99 -2.04
CA ALA A 305 -11.22 -7.45 -0.86
C ALA A 305 -11.67 -8.08 0.47
N GLY A 306 -12.84 -8.72 0.52
CA GLY A 306 -13.33 -9.48 1.67
C GLY A 306 -12.57 -10.80 1.93
N VAL A 307 -11.76 -11.27 0.98
CA VAL A 307 -10.93 -12.47 1.17
C VAL A 307 -9.67 -12.09 1.95
N PRO A 308 -9.27 -12.83 3.01
CA PRO A 308 -8.02 -12.57 3.71
C PRO A 308 -6.80 -12.87 2.82
N CYS A 309 -5.72 -12.08 2.96
CA CYS A 309 -4.48 -12.22 2.19
C CYS A 309 -3.96 -13.66 2.06
N TYR A 310 -3.98 -14.46 3.14
CA TYR A 310 -3.50 -15.85 3.14
C TYR A 310 -4.33 -16.83 2.30
N ASN A 311 -5.52 -16.45 1.86
CA ASN A 311 -6.35 -17.21 0.93
C ASN A 311 -6.27 -16.70 -0.52
N MET A 312 -5.58 -15.58 -0.79
CA MET A 312 -5.53 -14.99 -2.14
C MET A 312 -4.95 -15.92 -3.22
N LYS A 313 -3.94 -16.72 -2.88
CA LYS A 313 -3.42 -17.73 -3.82
C LYS A 313 -4.49 -18.75 -4.23
N LYS A 314 -5.35 -19.15 -3.29
CA LYS A 314 -6.45 -20.10 -3.57
C LYS A 314 -7.56 -19.45 -4.39
N LEU A 315 -7.83 -18.16 -4.15
CA LEU A 315 -8.75 -17.37 -4.97
C LEU A 315 -8.23 -17.26 -6.40
N SER A 316 -6.96 -16.87 -6.58
CA SER A 316 -6.31 -16.79 -7.89
C SER A 316 -6.43 -18.09 -8.68
N GLN A 317 -6.18 -19.24 -8.04
CA GLN A 317 -6.37 -20.55 -8.65
C GLN A 317 -7.82 -20.83 -9.05
N ALA A 318 -8.80 -20.40 -8.25
CA ALA A 318 -10.22 -20.61 -8.54
C ALA A 318 -10.71 -19.79 -9.74
N ILE A 319 -10.14 -18.61 -9.96
CA ILE A 319 -10.53 -17.70 -11.06
C ILE A 319 -9.52 -17.68 -12.22
N ALA A 320 -8.48 -18.50 -12.20
CA ALA A 320 -7.37 -18.47 -13.16
C ALA A 320 -7.80 -18.54 -14.64
N HIS A 321 -8.89 -19.25 -14.94
CA HIS A 321 -9.45 -19.38 -16.28
C HIS A 321 -9.90 -18.05 -16.92
N ASP A 322 -10.11 -17.03 -16.10
CA ASP A 322 -10.61 -15.71 -16.49
C ASP A 322 -9.58 -14.58 -16.30
N MET A 323 -8.38 -14.93 -15.81
CA MET A 323 -7.34 -13.97 -15.42
C MET A 323 -6.19 -13.92 -16.42
N PRO A 324 -5.54 -12.74 -16.58
CA PRO A 324 -4.25 -12.68 -17.26
C PRO A 324 -3.21 -13.55 -16.54
N GLU A 325 -2.35 -14.23 -17.29
CA GLU A 325 -1.22 -14.96 -16.70
C GLU A 325 -0.33 -14.02 -15.87
N PRO A 326 -0.11 -14.28 -14.57
CA PRO A 326 0.71 -13.39 -13.75
C PRO A 326 2.17 -13.40 -14.20
N ARG A 327 2.75 -12.21 -14.34
CA ARG A 327 4.15 -12.02 -14.78
C ARG A 327 5.10 -12.31 -13.61
N THR A 328 6.35 -12.68 -13.89
CA THR A 328 7.40 -12.58 -12.86
C THR A 328 7.68 -11.10 -12.54
N LEU A 329 8.31 -10.80 -11.41
CA LEU A 329 8.69 -9.43 -11.07
C LEU A 329 9.52 -8.78 -12.18
N ILE A 330 10.52 -9.48 -12.71
CA ILE A 330 11.35 -9.00 -13.82
C ILE A 330 10.53 -8.80 -15.09
N GLY A 331 9.62 -9.73 -15.40
CA GLY A 331 8.72 -9.62 -16.55
C GLY A 331 7.81 -8.39 -16.46
N ALA A 332 7.22 -8.14 -15.27
CA ALA A 332 6.41 -6.96 -15.04
C ALA A 332 7.23 -5.67 -15.22
N TRP A 333 8.45 -5.60 -14.70
CA TRP A 333 9.32 -4.44 -14.90
C TRP A 333 9.70 -4.19 -16.36
N ARG A 334 9.99 -5.24 -17.13
CA ARG A 334 10.23 -5.12 -18.58
C ARG A 334 9.01 -4.56 -19.30
N GLU A 335 7.82 -5.13 -19.03
CA GLU A 335 6.54 -4.68 -19.60
C GLU A 335 6.27 -3.20 -19.25
N MET A 336 6.42 -2.81 -17.98
CA MET A 336 6.22 -1.42 -17.52
C MET A 336 7.16 -0.42 -18.21
N LEU A 337 8.44 -0.77 -18.35
CA LEU A 337 9.43 0.10 -18.99
C LEU A 337 9.16 0.24 -20.49
N GLU A 338 8.74 -0.84 -21.16
CA GLU A 338 8.37 -0.81 -22.57
C GLU A 338 7.12 0.05 -22.80
N ILE A 339 6.08 -0.16 -21.99
CA ILE A 339 4.87 0.66 -22.02
C ILE A 339 5.20 2.13 -21.78
N ARG A 340 6.04 2.43 -20.79
CA ARG A 340 6.45 3.81 -20.48
C ARG A 340 7.11 4.48 -21.68
N ARG A 341 7.99 3.77 -22.41
CA ARG A 341 8.61 4.29 -23.65
C ARG A 341 7.57 4.57 -24.72
N GLN A 342 6.54 3.73 -24.84
CA GLN A 342 5.43 3.97 -25.77
C GLN A 342 4.58 5.16 -25.34
N GLN A 343 4.24 5.30 -24.06
CA GLN A 343 3.48 6.44 -23.52
C GLN A 343 4.20 7.78 -23.71
N ILE A 344 5.53 7.81 -23.63
CA ILE A 344 6.33 9.01 -23.93
C ILE A 344 6.23 9.39 -25.41
N ARG A 345 6.22 8.40 -26.32
CA ARG A 345 6.10 8.63 -27.77
C ARG A 345 4.66 8.94 -28.21
N THR A 346 3.67 8.39 -27.50
CA THR A 346 2.25 8.48 -27.82
C THR A 346 1.47 8.81 -26.55
N PRO A 347 1.21 10.10 -26.27
CA PRO A 347 0.70 10.59 -24.98
C PRO A 347 -0.62 9.97 -24.49
N ASN A 348 -1.43 9.40 -25.40
CA ASN A 348 -2.71 8.76 -25.09
C ASN A 348 -2.67 7.22 -25.12
N TYR A 349 -1.49 6.62 -25.26
CA TYR A 349 -1.36 5.17 -25.29
C TYR A 349 -1.74 4.55 -23.94
N GLN A 350 -2.64 3.58 -23.97
CA GLN A 350 -2.99 2.74 -22.84
C GLN A 350 -2.78 1.27 -23.19
N PHE A 351 -1.96 0.58 -22.41
CA PHE A 351 -1.67 -0.83 -22.64
C PHE A 351 -2.90 -1.68 -22.32
N ASP A 352 -3.48 -2.31 -23.34
CA ASP A 352 -4.59 -3.23 -23.15
C ASP A 352 -4.06 -4.61 -22.72
N THR A 353 -4.23 -4.96 -21.44
CA THR A 353 -3.74 -6.24 -20.92
C THR A 353 -4.48 -7.40 -21.61
N PRO A 354 -3.77 -8.32 -22.30
CA PRO A 354 -4.41 -9.45 -22.97
C PRO A 354 -5.13 -10.35 -21.96
N LEU A 355 -6.36 -10.73 -22.29
CA LEU A 355 -7.17 -11.68 -21.52
C LEU A 355 -7.15 -13.06 -22.20
N PRO A 356 -7.28 -14.17 -21.45
CA PRO A 356 -7.37 -15.49 -22.04
C PRO A 356 -8.60 -15.61 -22.95
N ALA A 357 -8.58 -16.52 -23.92
CA ALA A 357 -9.70 -16.73 -24.83
C ALA A 357 -10.99 -17.17 -24.10
N SER A 358 -10.84 -17.83 -22.95
CA SER A 358 -11.91 -18.23 -22.03
C SER A 358 -12.46 -17.07 -21.19
N ALA A 359 -11.89 -15.87 -21.28
CA ALA A 359 -12.30 -14.74 -20.46
C ALA A 359 -13.75 -14.34 -20.73
N ASN A 360 -14.53 -14.26 -19.67
CA ASN A 360 -15.88 -13.75 -19.73
C ASN A 360 -15.83 -12.23 -19.96
N LYS A 361 -16.75 -11.77 -20.81
CA LYS A 361 -16.88 -10.38 -21.26
C LYS A 361 -18.17 -9.72 -20.78
N ILE A 362 -19.06 -10.49 -20.16
CA ILE A 362 -20.37 -10.02 -19.72
C ILE A 362 -20.22 -9.45 -18.31
N LEU A 363 -20.57 -8.17 -18.15
CA LEU A 363 -20.76 -7.55 -16.85
C LEU A 363 -22.01 -8.17 -16.20
N MET A 364 -21.81 -8.96 -15.14
CA MET A 364 -22.93 -9.45 -14.33
C MET A 364 -23.13 -8.51 -13.14
N ASP A 365 -24.38 -8.14 -12.87
CA ASP A 365 -24.75 -7.47 -11.62
C ASP A 365 -24.57 -8.48 -10.48
N ASN A 366 -23.41 -8.44 -9.83
CA ASN A 366 -23.09 -9.33 -8.73
C ASN A 366 -23.76 -8.79 -7.45
N THR A 367 -24.88 -9.38 -7.06
CA THR A 367 -25.68 -8.99 -5.88
C THR A 367 -25.14 -9.56 -4.56
N ASP A 368 -24.05 -10.35 -4.60
CA ASP A 368 -23.43 -10.93 -3.41
C ASP A 368 -22.70 -9.85 -2.58
N GLU A 369 -23.17 -9.60 -1.36
CA GLU A 369 -22.57 -8.63 -0.42
C GLU A 369 -21.08 -8.89 -0.13
N LEU A 370 -20.62 -10.16 -0.19
CA LEU A 370 -19.21 -10.48 -0.02
C LEU A 370 -18.36 -10.03 -1.21
N ALA A 371 -18.95 -9.96 -2.40
CA ALA A 371 -18.27 -9.52 -3.62
C ALA A 371 -18.13 -7.99 -3.70
N SER A 372 -19.06 -7.24 -3.09
CA SER A 372 -19.02 -5.78 -3.05
C SER A 372 -18.30 -5.21 -1.81
N SER A 373 -18.02 -6.04 -0.81
CA SER A 373 -17.35 -5.62 0.43
C SER A 373 -15.91 -5.13 0.21
N ILE A 374 -15.66 -3.86 0.57
CA ILE A 374 -14.32 -3.24 0.63
C ILE A 374 -13.67 -3.45 2.02
N GLY A 375 -14.29 -4.23 2.91
CA GLY A 375 -13.76 -4.58 4.24
C GLY A 375 -14.45 -3.87 5.40
N GLU A 376 -14.17 -4.33 6.63
CA GLU A 376 -14.92 -3.96 7.83
C GLU A 376 -14.47 -2.67 8.51
N LEU A 377 -13.30 -2.12 8.17
CA LEU A 377 -12.75 -0.92 8.83
C LEU A 377 -12.79 0.33 7.96
N ALA A 378 -13.48 0.30 6.83
CA ALA A 378 -13.75 1.50 6.03
C ALA A 378 -14.39 2.62 6.91
N PRO A 379 -14.03 3.90 6.68
CA PRO A 379 -14.61 5.04 7.39
C PRO A 379 -16.14 5.02 7.36
N LYS A 380 -16.78 5.38 8.47
CA LYS A 380 -18.26 5.31 8.59
C LYS A 380 -18.99 6.13 7.53
N GLY A 381 -18.45 7.29 7.14
CA GLY A 381 -19.03 8.16 6.11
C GLY A 381 -18.86 7.65 4.68
N LEU A 382 -18.09 6.57 4.49
CA LEU A 382 -17.85 5.93 3.19
C LEU A 382 -18.41 4.50 3.11
N ARG A 383 -19.01 3.98 4.18
CA ARG A 383 -19.65 2.66 4.18
C ARG A 383 -20.91 2.63 3.34
#